data_AF-A0A2A6JAB0-F1
#
_entry.id   AF-A0A2A6JAB0-F1
#
_cell.length_a   1.000
_cell.length_b   1.000
_cell.length_c   1.000
_cell.angle_alpha   90.00
_cell.angle_beta   90.00
_cell.angle_gamma   90.00
#
_symmetry.space_group_name_H-M   'P 1'
#
loop_
_entity.id
_entity.type
_entity.pdbx_description
1 polymer ?
#
loop_
_entity_poly.entity_id
_entity_poly.type
_entity_poly.pdbx_seq_one_letter_code
_entity_poly.pdbx_strand_id
1 'polypeptide(L)'
;MAGHDDRYIEITTRLRSVRSFCDFLSQGATVRVALSDGTPYKDVTAVLLERNRREAEALDRMRRRLYPEFADEEVMPPLYSRH
;
A
#
# COMPACT_ATOMS: atom_id res chain seq x y z
N MET A 1 16.33 -0.69 -21.33
CA MET A 1 15.77 -1.63 -20.34
C MET A 1 15.62 -1.01 -18.95
N ALA A 2 16.41 0.00 -18.56
CA ALA A 2 16.28 0.67 -17.24
C ALA A 2 14.86 1.18 -16.88
N GLY A 3 14.14 1.80 -17.82
CA GLY A 3 12.79 2.32 -17.53
C GLY A 3 11.71 1.25 -17.28
N HIS A 4 11.95 -0.02 -17.63
CA HIS A 4 11.03 -1.12 -17.32
C HIS A 4 11.17 -1.54 -15.85
N ASP A 5 12.41 -1.57 -15.36
CA ASP A 5 12.77 -1.91 -13.98
C ASP A 5 12.38 -0.79 -13.00
N ASP A 6 12.60 0.47 -13.38
CA ASP A 6 12.23 1.63 -12.54
C ASP A 6 10.71 1.63 -12.24
N ARG A 7 9.90 1.35 -13.26
CA ARG A 7 8.44 1.28 -13.11
C ARG A 7 7.99 0.06 -12.31
N TYR A 8 8.70 -1.08 -12.42
CA TYR A 8 8.44 -2.25 -11.58
C TYR A 8 8.68 -1.93 -10.10
N ILE A 9 9.83 -1.30 -9.82
CA ILE A 9 10.21 -0.88 -8.47
C ILE A 9 9.20 0.13 -7.91
N GLU A 10 8.77 1.12 -8.70
CA GLU A 10 7.77 2.10 -8.29
C GLU A 10 6.44 1.44 -7.86
N ILE A 11 5.89 0.57 -8.72
CA ILE A 11 4.62 -0.12 -8.47
C ILE A 11 4.73 -1.01 -7.24
N THR A 12 5.80 -1.79 -7.15
CA THR A 12 6.01 -2.74 -6.05
C THR A 12 6.24 -2.01 -4.72
N THR A 13 7.00 -0.91 -4.73
CA THR A 13 7.22 -0.07 -3.53
C THR A 13 5.94 0.59 -3.07
N ARG A 14 5.13 1.13 -3.98
CA ARG A 14 3.83 1.71 -3.64
C ARG A 14 2.89 0.66 -3.07
N LEU A 15 2.84 -0.53 -3.68
CA LEU A 15 2.02 -1.63 -3.19
C LEU A 15 2.43 -2.08 -1.77
N ARG A 16 3.74 -2.17 -1.49
CA ARG A 16 4.27 -2.43 -0.13
C ARG A 16 3.76 -1.39 0.86
N SER A 17 3.94 -0.12 0.54
CA SER A 17 3.55 1.00 1.41
C SER A 17 2.05 0.98 1.72
N VAL A 18 1.19 0.80 0.70
CA VAL A 18 -0.27 0.77 0.88
C VAL A 18 -0.70 -0.43 1.71
N ARG A 19 -0.10 -1.61 1.52
CA ARG A 19 -0.39 -2.79 2.35
C ARG A 19 0.02 -2.58 3.80
N SER A 20 1.23 -2.10 4.05
CA SER A 20 1.69 -1.79 5.41
C SER A 20 0.80 -0.75 6.10
N PHE A 21 0.31 0.25 5.37
CA PHE A 21 -0.65 1.21 5.90
C PHE A 21 -1.99 0.56 6.26
N CYS A 22 -2.52 -0.31 5.40
CA CYS A 22 -3.74 -1.07 5.70
C CYS A 22 -3.58 -1.96 6.94
N ASP A 23 -2.41 -2.60 7.10
CA ASP A 23 -2.10 -3.44 8.26
C ASP A 23 -2.03 -2.61 9.54
N PHE A 24 -1.36 -1.46 9.49
CA PHE A 24 -1.30 -0.50 10.60
C PHE A 24 -2.70 -0.11 11.08
N LEU A 25 -3.60 0.26 10.17
CA LEU A 25 -5.00 0.59 10.53
C LEU A 25 -5.77 -0.63 11.05
N SER A 26 -5.55 -1.81 10.46
CA SER A 26 -6.24 -3.05 10.87
C SER A 26 -5.82 -3.52 12.26
N GLN A 27 -4.63 -3.14 12.74
CA GLN A 27 -4.13 -3.41 14.10
C GLN A 27 -4.69 -2.43 15.15
N GLY A 28 -5.62 -1.56 14.79
CA GLY A 28 -6.30 -0.64 15.71
C GLY A 28 -5.76 0.79 15.71
N ALA A 29 -4.85 1.12 14.80
CA ALA A 29 -4.45 2.51 14.61
C ALA A 29 -5.59 3.33 13.98
N THR A 30 -5.67 4.61 14.34
CA THR A 30 -6.72 5.51 13.86
C THR A 30 -6.13 6.71 13.14
N VAL A 31 -6.80 7.15 12.07
CA VAL A 31 -6.47 8.38 11.36
C VAL A 31 -7.60 9.38 11.53
N ARG A 32 -7.24 10.58 11.97
CA ARG A 32 -8.19 11.67 12.15
C ARG A 32 -7.70 12.92 11.43
N VAL A 33 -8.62 13.66 10.81
CA VAL A 33 -8.31 14.84 9.99
C VAL A 33 -9.18 16.01 10.46
N ALA A 34 -8.56 17.18 10.58
CA ALA A 34 -9.26 18.46 10.68
C ALA A 34 -9.27 19.10 9.29
N LEU A 35 -10.43 19.61 8.85
CA LEU A 35 -10.58 20.18 7.50
C LEU A 35 -9.93 21.57 7.38
N SER A 36 -9.79 22.25 8.51
CA SER A 36 -9.08 23.51 8.64
C SER A 36 -8.60 23.68 10.09
N ASP A 37 -7.70 24.63 10.31
CA ASP A 37 -7.23 24.98 11.65
C ASP A 37 -8.41 25.36 12.55
N GLY A 38 -8.36 24.92 13.80
CA GLY A 38 -9.41 25.14 14.79
C GLY A 38 -10.66 24.25 14.65
N THR A 39 -10.74 23.36 13.64
CA THR A 39 -11.86 22.40 13.53
C THR A 39 -11.59 21.10 14.29
N PRO A 40 -12.63 20.43 14.82
CA PRO A 40 -12.47 19.13 15.47
C PRO A 40 -11.93 18.07 14.50
N TYR A 41 -11.03 17.24 15.00
CA TYR A 41 -10.55 16.07 14.28
C TYR A 41 -11.68 15.05 14.08
N LYS A 42 -11.96 14.70 12.83
CA LYS A 42 -12.91 13.65 12.48
C LYS A 42 -12.17 12.35 12.19
N ASP A 43 -12.69 11.24 12.72
CA ASP A 43 -12.19 9.90 12.38
C ASP A 43 -12.53 9.56 10.92
N VAL A 44 -11.50 9.22 10.15
CA VAL A 44 -11.59 8.82 8.74
C VAL A 44 -10.99 7.44 8.49
N THR A 45 -10.68 6.70 9.55
CA THR A 45 -9.95 5.42 9.52
C THR A 45 -10.60 4.42 8.59
N ALA A 46 -11.91 4.17 8.74
CA ALA A 46 -12.64 3.20 7.92
C ALA A 46 -12.65 3.59 6.43
N VAL A 47 -12.82 4.88 6.14
CA VAL A 47 -12.85 5.40 4.76
C VAL A 47 -11.47 5.26 4.11
N LEU A 48 -10.41 5.59 4.84
CA LEU A 48 -9.04 5.44 4.34
C LEU A 48 -8.67 3.96 4.17
N LEU A 49 -9.03 3.09 5.10
CA LEU A 49 -8.76 1.66 4.99
C LEU A 49 -9.39 1.07 3.73
N GLU A 50 -10.67 1.35 3.49
CA GLU A 50 -11.38 0.85 2.31
C GLU A 50 -10.77 1.38 1.00
N ARG A 51 -10.45 2.69 0.95
CA ARG A 51 -9.80 3.30 -0.22
C ARG A 51 -8.44 2.66 -0.51
N ASN A 52 -7.61 2.48 0.51
CA ASN A 52 -6.27 1.92 0.36
C ASN A 52 -6.31 0.43 -0.01
N ARG A 53 -7.29 -0.35 0.48
CA ARG A 53 -7.49 -1.74 0.04
C ARG A 53 -7.77 -1.82 -1.47
N ARG A 54 -8.68 -1.00 -1.98
CA ARG A 54 -8.98 -0.94 -3.42
C ARG A 54 -7.77 -0.52 -4.25
N GLU A 55 -6.97 0.42 -3.74
CA GLU A 55 -5.72 0.83 -4.37
C GLU A 55 -4.70 -0.32 -4.40
N ALA A 56 -4.51 -1.04 -3.29
CA ALA A 56 -3.62 -2.19 -3.23
C ALA A 56 -4.02 -3.28 -4.23
N GLU A 57 -5.32 -3.58 -4.34
CA GLU A 57 -5.80 -4.54 -5.33
C GLU A 57 -5.55 -4.08 -6.77
N ALA A 58 -5.77 -2.79 -7.07
CA ALA A 58 -5.52 -2.24 -8.39
C ALA A 58 -4.03 -2.30 -8.76
N LEU A 59 -3.15 -1.95 -7.82
CA LEU A 59 -1.69 -2.04 -7.98
C LEU A 59 -1.23 -3.49 -8.16
N ASP A 60 -1.79 -4.45 -7.41
CA ASP A 60 -1.45 -5.86 -7.55
C ASP A 60 -1.89 -6.43 -8.91
N ARG A 61 -3.12 -6.12 -9.35
CA ARG A 61 -3.59 -6.48 -10.70
C ARG A 61 -2.72 -5.87 -11.79
N MET A 62 -2.32 -4.61 -11.63
CA MET A 62 -1.46 -3.92 -12.58
C MET A 62 -0.06 -4.53 -12.62
N ARG A 63 0.55 -4.85 -11.47
CA ARG A 63 1.84 -5.54 -11.38
C ARG A 63 1.80 -6.86 -12.14
N ARG A 64 0.83 -7.73 -11.84
CA ARG A 64 0.70 -9.06 -12.47
C ARG A 64 0.49 -8.98 -13.99
N ARG A 65 -0.23 -7.95 -14.47
CA ARG A 65 -0.49 -7.78 -15.90
C ARG A 65 0.73 -7.28 -16.67
N LEU A 66 1.49 -6.35 -16.08
CA LEU A 66 2.64 -5.72 -16.73
C LEU A 66 3.92 -6.56 -16.59
N TYR A 67 4.02 -7.33 -15.50
CA TYR A 67 5.22 -8.08 -15.11
C TYR A 67 4.85 -9.52 -14.71
N PRO A 68 4.30 -10.32 -15.65
CA PRO A 68 3.86 -11.68 -15.36
C PRO A 68 5.00 -12.59 -14.88
N GLU A 69 6.24 -12.35 -15.31
CA GLU A 69 7.45 -13.07 -14.90
C GLU A 69 7.78 -12.91 -13.40
N PHE A 70 7.27 -11.86 -12.76
CA PHE A 70 7.44 -11.58 -11.33
C PHE A 70 6.10 -11.69 -10.56
N ALA A 71 5.10 -12.35 -11.14
CA ALA A 71 3.76 -12.44 -10.53
C ALA A 71 3.77 -13.16 -9.17
N ASP A 72 4.63 -14.18 -9.04
CA ASP A 72 4.79 -15.01 -7.85
C ASP A 72 5.82 -14.48 -6.85
N GLU A 73 6.52 -13.37 -7.17
CA GLU A 73 7.45 -12.75 -6.22
C GLU A 73 6.72 -12.21 -5.00
N GLU A 74 7.29 -12.48 -3.83
CA GLU A 74 6.76 -11.97 -2.58
C GLU A 74 6.91 -10.44 -2.54
N VAL A 75 5.76 -9.77 -2.52
CA VAL A 75 5.71 -8.31 -2.51
C VAL A 75 6.23 -7.75 -1.20
N MET A 76 6.10 -8.46 -0.08
CA MET A 76 6.56 -8.01 1.23
C MET A 76 7.49 -9.06 1.81
N PRO A 77 8.75 -9.17 1.33
CA PRO A 77 9.69 -10.07 1.96
C PRO A 77 9.84 -9.65 3.43
N PRO A 78 9.91 -10.60 4.36
CA PRO A 78 10.08 -10.28 5.77
C PRO A 78 11.33 -9.43 5.96
N LEU A 79 11.19 -8.33 6.72
CA LEU A 79 12.28 -7.37 6.97
C LEU A 79 13.49 -8.00 7.67
N TYR A 80 13.30 -9.17 8.28
CA TYR A 80 14.32 -9.95 8.95
C TYR A 80 14.35 -11.36 8.39
N SER A 81 15.54 -11.83 7.98
CA SER A 81 15.81 -13.24 7.76
C SER A 81 15.63 -13.96 9.09
N ARG A 82 14.70 -14.91 9.15
CA ARG A 82 14.57 -15.81 10.31
C ARG A 82 15.73 -16.80 10.24
N HIS A 83 16.87 -16.43 10.83
CA HIS A 83 17.99 -17.32 11.06
C HIS A 83 17.69 -18.30 12.20
#